data_AF-A0A3L7SJH5-F1
#
_entry.id   AF-A0A3L7SJH5-F1
#
_cell.length_a   1.000
_cell.length_b   1.000
_cell.length_c   1.000
_cell.angle_alpha   90.00
_cell.angle_beta   90.00
_cell.angle_gamma   90.00
#
_symmetry.space_group_name_H-M   'P 1'
#
loop_
_entity.id
_entity.type
_entity.pdbx_description
1 polymer ?
#
loop_
_entity_poly.entity_id
_entity_poly.type
_entity_poly.pdbx_seq_one_letter_code
_entity_poly.pdbx_strand_id
1 'polypeptide(L)'
;MSTAAVRSSRAAQSPSRSDEKSAWGFWLAVLAGVAVLAVLVAWFLGWISFGTDPRVAEIQKMQEEARAQFAEGGGPRTVVEATAAVTAMNTIRAKVDALPPHLRPQVERQGGSVFRTAMRARIDSYFTAPPEKRKAELDRQIDQEEMMRKAFEAGRAVAGMFGGGQSGGQQASQGGAAQGGAAQGGQQAGGSRPGGPPQGGSEEDRNRWRKSMIDSTTPEQRARYVEYRRAMDERREQRGLPTWGR
;
A
#
# COMPACT_ATOMS: atom_id res chain seq x y z
N MET A 1 71.28 -76.08 -40.90
CA MET A 1 70.62 -75.72 -42.18
C MET A 1 69.12 -75.73 -41.95
N SER A 2 68.42 -74.63 -42.31
CA SER A 2 66.96 -74.45 -42.59
C SER A 2 65.91 -75.14 -41.69
N THR A 3 64.79 -74.57 -41.24
CA THR A 3 64.04 -73.31 -41.47
C THR A 3 62.86 -73.29 -40.48
N ALA A 4 62.43 -72.09 -40.08
CA ALA A 4 61.05 -71.67 -39.73
C ALA A 4 60.26 -72.37 -38.60
N ALA A 5 59.81 -71.57 -37.62
CA ALA A 5 58.38 -71.24 -37.46
C ALA A 5 58.19 -70.14 -36.41
N VAL A 6 57.65 -69.00 -36.85
CA VAL A 6 57.10 -67.92 -36.03
C VAL A 6 55.72 -68.36 -35.51
N ARG A 7 55.43 -68.21 -34.22
CA ARG A 7 54.05 -68.17 -33.74
C ARG A 7 53.87 -67.17 -32.60
N SER A 8 53.37 -66.00 -32.96
CA SER A 8 52.82 -65.00 -32.07
C SER A 8 51.49 -65.50 -31.49
N SER A 9 51.31 -65.43 -30.18
CA SER A 9 50.01 -65.54 -29.53
C SER A 9 49.88 -64.43 -28.49
N ARG A 10 49.34 -63.29 -28.94
CA ARG A 10 48.74 -62.26 -28.09
C ARG A 10 47.56 -62.89 -27.35
N ALA A 11 47.66 -63.03 -26.04
CA ALA A 11 46.49 -63.23 -25.20
C ALA A 11 45.66 -61.95 -25.21
N ALA A 12 44.48 -62.00 -25.81
CA ALA A 12 43.51 -60.92 -25.80
C ALA A 12 42.95 -60.77 -24.37
N GLN A 13 43.20 -59.62 -23.74
CA GLN A 13 42.40 -59.15 -22.62
C GLN A 13 40.99 -58.86 -23.14
N SER A 14 39.99 -59.52 -22.58
CA SER A 14 38.58 -59.16 -22.80
C SER A 14 38.26 -57.89 -21.99
N PRO A 15 37.80 -56.78 -22.59
CA PRO A 15 37.26 -55.67 -21.81
C PRO A 15 35.85 -56.05 -21.33
N SER A 16 35.68 -56.04 -20.01
CA SER A 16 34.41 -56.23 -19.31
C SER A 16 33.44 -55.08 -19.60
N ARG A 17 32.23 -55.43 -20.04
CA ARG A 17 31.07 -54.53 -20.22
C ARG A 17 30.54 -54.00 -18.87
N SER A 18 31.14 -52.95 -18.33
CA SER A 18 30.62 -52.27 -17.13
C SER A 18 30.58 -50.73 -17.19
N ASP A 19 30.91 -50.11 -18.32
CA ASP A 19 30.95 -48.63 -18.42
C ASP A 19 29.63 -47.96 -18.83
N GLU A 20 28.69 -48.69 -19.42
CA GLU A 20 27.51 -48.07 -20.06
C GLU A 20 26.47 -47.55 -19.05
N LYS A 21 26.32 -48.21 -17.88
CA LYS A 21 25.34 -47.81 -16.85
C LYS A 21 25.80 -46.63 -15.99
N SER A 22 27.11 -46.43 -15.85
CA SER A 22 27.72 -45.33 -15.08
C SER A 22 27.58 -43.99 -15.82
N ALA A 23 27.82 -44.00 -17.13
CA ALA A 23 27.69 -42.81 -17.98
C ALA A 23 26.25 -42.26 -17.97
N TRP A 24 25.24 -43.14 -18.02
CA TRP A 24 23.84 -42.71 -18.03
C TRP A 24 23.38 -42.13 -16.68
N GLY A 25 23.85 -42.70 -15.56
CA GLY A 25 23.61 -42.13 -14.23
C GLY A 25 24.26 -40.75 -14.04
N PHE A 26 25.45 -40.56 -14.59
CA PHE A 26 26.13 -39.26 -14.61
C PHE A 26 25.37 -38.23 -15.45
N TRP A 27 24.90 -38.59 -16.65
CA TRP A 27 24.11 -37.70 -17.49
C TRP A 27 22.75 -37.32 -16.88
N LEU A 28 22.08 -38.24 -16.17
CA LEU A 28 20.87 -37.94 -15.41
C LEU A 28 21.15 -36.98 -14.24
N ALA A 29 22.25 -37.15 -13.53
CA ALA A 29 22.66 -36.25 -12.45
C ALA A 29 23.02 -34.84 -12.98
N VAL A 30 23.69 -34.76 -14.14
CA VAL A 30 23.98 -33.49 -14.82
C VAL A 30 22.69 -32.80 -15.27
N LEU A 31 21.75 -33.53 -15.89
CA LEU A 31 20.45 -32.97 -16.28
C LEU A 31 19.64 -32.49 -15.09
N ALA A 32 19.62 -33.24 -13.98
CA ALA A 32 18.97 -32.83 -12.75
C ALA A 32 19.62 -31.56 -12.16
N GLY A 33 20.96 -31.49 -12.17
CA GLY A 33 21.70 -30.30 -11.74
C GLY A 33 21.38 -29.05 -12.57
N VAL A 34 21.31 -29.20 -13.90
CA VAL A 34 20.92 -28.12 -14.82
C VAL A 34 19.47 -27.70 -14.61
N ALA A 35 18.55 -28.63 -14.37
CA ALA A 35 17.16 -28.32 -14.07
C ALA A 35 17.01 -27.54 -12.76
N VAL A 36 17.73 -27.91 -11.70
CA VAL A 36 17.74 -27.18 -10.42
C VAL A 36 18.33 -25.79 -10.60
N LEU A 37 19.43 -25.65 -11.34
CA LEU A 37 20.02 -24.36 -11.66
C LEU A 37 19.06 -23.47 -12.46
N ALA A 38 18.34 -24.04 -13.43
CA ALA A 38 17.33 -23.31 -14.20
C ALA A 38 16.16 -22.84 -13.32
N VAL A 39 15.71 -23.66 -12.37
CA VAL A 39 14.69 -23.28 -11.38
C VAL A 39 15.19 -22.18 -10.44
N LEU A 40 16.44 -22.27 -9.97
CA LEU A 40 17.05 -21.24 -9.13
C LEU A 40 17.27 -19.93 -9.88
N VAL A 41 17.67 -19.99 -11.16
CA VAL A 41 17.81 -18.82 -12.03
C VAL A 41 16.43 -18.22 -12.34
N ALA A 42 15.42 -19.04 -12.61
CA ALA A 42 14.04 -18.57 -12.78
C ALA A 42 13.48 -17.95 -11.48
N TRP A 43 13.84 -18.47 -10.31
CA TRP A 43 13.53 -17.84 -9.03
C TRP A 43 14.28 -16.51 -8.87
N PHE A 44 15.60 -16.47 -9.11
CA PHE A 44 16.41 -15.26 -8.96
C PHE A 44 16.02 -14.15 -9.95
N LEU A 45 15.57 -14.52 -11.14
CA LEU A 45 15.03 -13.62 -12.17
C LEU A 45 13.55 -13.26 -11.92
N GLY A 46 12.94 -13.77 -10.85
CA GLY A 46 11.57 -13.43 -10.44
C GLY A 46 10.45 -14.12 -11.23
N TRP A 47 10.76 -15.07 -12.11
CA TRP A 47 9.74 -15.89 -12.80
C TRP A 47 9.05 -16.90 -11.88
N ILE A 48 9.71 -17.31 -10.80
CA ILE A 48 9.12 -18.14 -9.75
C ILE A 48 9.03 -17.30 -8.48
N SER A 49 7.90 -16.64 -8.26
CA SER A 49 7.57 -16.03 -6.96
C SER A 49 6.44 -16.82 -6.31
N PHE A 50 6.53 -17.07 -5.00
CA PHE A 50 5.38 -17.51 -4.22
C PHE A 50 4.37 -16.36 -4.26
N GLY A 51 3.33 -16.55 -5.06
CA GLY A 51 2.49 -15.48 -5.56
C GLY A 51 1.93 -14.60 -4.45
N THR A 52 2.01 -13.29 -4.67
CA THR A 52 1.11 -12.34 -4.02
C THR A 52 -0.30 -12.89 -4.14
N ASP A 53 -1.02 -13.03 -3.02
CA ASP A 53 -2.40 -13.50 -3.04
C ASP A 53 -3.16 -12.73 -4.13
N PRO A 54 -3.88 -13.41 -5.05
CA PRO A 54 -4.54 -12.75 -6.18
C PRO A 54 -5.43 -11.58 -5.73
N ARG A 55 -5.99 -11.64 -4.51
CA ARG A 55 -6.80 -10.56 -3.92
C ARG A 55 -5.95 -9.34 -3.58
N VAL A 56 -4.74 -9.54 -3.06
CA VAL A 56 -3.79 -8.46 -2.78
C VAL A 56 -3.26 -7.86 -4.07
N ALA A 57 -2.91 -8.68 -5.06
CA ALA A 57 -2.43 -8.23 -6.37
C ALA A 57 -3.50 -7.40 -7.11
N GLU A 58 -4.77 -7.82 -7.05
CA GLU A 58 -5.87 -7.05 -7.62
C GLU A 58 -6.00 -5.67 -6.98
N ILE A 59 -5.96 -5.60 -5.64
CA ILE A 59 -6.05 -4.32 -4.93
C ILE A 59 -4.86 -3.41 -5.23
N GLN A 60 -3.65 -3.98 -5.32
CA GLN A 60 -2.46 -3.23 -5.71
C GLN A 60 -2.61 -2.64 -7.11
N LYS A 61 -3.09 -3.43 -8.07
CA LYS A 61 -3.36 -2.96 -9.43
C LYS A 61 -4.40 -1.83 -9.44
N MET A 62 -5.50 -1.98 -8.70
CA MET A 62 -6.51 -0.91 -8.57
C MET A 62 -5.93 0.36 -7.93
N GLN A 63 -5.05 0.23 -6.94
CA GLN A 63 -4.36 1.36 -6.32
C GLN A 63 -3.41 2.07 -7.31
N GLU A 64 -2.68 1.31 -8.11
CA GLU A 64 -1.78 1.83 -9.15
C GLU A 64 -2.56 2.53 -10.26
N GLU A 65 -3.65 1.94 -10.75
CA GLU A 65 -4.54 2.55 -11.74
C GLU A 65 -5.17 3.84 -11.21
N ALA A 66 -5.72 3.82 -9.99
CA ALA A 66 -6.26 5.02 -9.36
C ALA A 66 -5.17 6.09 -9.14
N ARG A 67 -3.94 5.70 -8.82
CA ARG A 67 -2.81 6.63 -8.67
C ARG A 67 -2.42 7.25 -10.01
N ALA A 68 -2.26 6.44 -11.05
CA ALA A 68 -1.95 6.93 -12.39
C ALA A 68 -3.04 7.88 -12.90
N GLN A 69 -4.31 7.55 -12.64
CA GLN A 69 -5.44 8.33 -13.09
C GLN A 69 -5.64 9.64 -12.29
N PHE A 70 -5.44 9.63 -10.97
CA PHE A 70 -5.87 10.74 -10.11
C PHE A 70 -4.74 11.42 -9.33
N ALA A 71 -3.57 10.81 -9.17
CA ALA A 71 -2.48 11.35 -8.33
C ALA A 71 -1.31 11.94 -9.14
N GLU A 72 -0.91 11.32 -10.26
CA GLU A 72 0.25 11.78 -11.06
C GLU A 72 0.03 13.16 -11.68
N GLY A 73 -1.22 13.51 -12.01
CA GLY A 73 -1.60 14.82 -12.55
C GLY A 73 -1.72 15.96 -11.53
N GLY A 74 -1.42 15.69 -10.25
CA GLY A 74 -1.56 16.65 -9.14
C GLY A 74 -2.96 16.69 -8.52
N GLY A 75 -3.70 15.58 -8.56
CA GLY A 75 -5.09 15.49 -8.10
C GLY A 75 -6.11 15.54 -9.25
N PRO A 76 -7.37 15.12 -9.01
CA PRO A 76 -8.44 15.34 -9.97
C PRO A 76 -8.60 16.84 -10.25
N ARG A 77 -9.02 17.20 -11.46
CA ARG A 77 -9.18 18.59 -11.92
C ARG A 77 -10.63 18.98 -12.10
N THR A 78 -11.52 17.98 -12.12
CA THR A 78 -12.96 18.16 -12.29
C THR A 78 -13.74 17.45 -11.20
N VAL A 79 -14.97 17.90 -10.95
CA VAL A 79 -15.90 17.25 -10.01
C VAL A 79 -16.19 15.80 -10.44
N VAL A 80 -16.23 15.54 -11.75
CA VAL A 80 -16.43 14.20 -12.30
C VAL A 80 -15.24 13.29 -11.96
N GLU A 81 -14.01 13.76 -12.21
CA GLU A 81 -12.80 13.02 -11.85
C GLU A 81 -12.69 12.81 -10.34
N ALA A 82 -13.05 13.82 -9.52
CA ALA A 82 -13.04 13.70 -8.07
C ALA A 82 -14.05 12.65 -7.58
N THR A 83 -15.23 12.61 -8.18
CA THR A 83 -16.26 11.59 -7.87
C THR A 83 -15.80 10.18 -8.28
N ALA A 84 -15.14 10.06 -9.43
CA ALA A 84 -14.54 8.81 -9.86
C ALA A 84 -13.41 8.36 -8.91
N ALA A 85 -12.54 9.29 -8.49
CA ALA A 85 -11.47 9.02 -7.53
C ALA A 85 -12.01 8.53 -6.18
N VAL A 86 -13.08 9.15 -5.67
CA VAL A 86 -13.75 8.71 -4.44
C VAL A 86 -14.38 7.34 -4.60
N THR A 87 -15.04 7.07 -5.71
CA THR A 87 -15.63 5.75 -6.01
C THR A 87 -14.56 4.67 -6.06
N ALA A 88 -13.43 4.94 -6.73
CA ALA A 88 -12.30 4.04 -6.78
C ALA A 88 -11.72 3.79 -5.38
N MET A 89 -11.52 4.85 -4.58
CA MET A 89 -11.03 4.73 -3.21
C MET A 89 -11.98 3.92 -2.31
N ASN A 90 -13.29 4.14 -2.42
CA ASN A 90 -14.29 3.38 -1.67
C ASN A 90 -14.27 1.89 -2.05
N THR A 91 -14.14 1.58 -3.34
CA THR A 91 -14.02 0.21 -3.84
C THR A 91 -12.75 -0.47 -3.31
N ILE A 92 -11.61 0.22 -3.39
CA ILE A 92 -10.33 -0.25 -2.86
C ILE A 92 -10.47 -0.53 -1.35
N ARG A 93 -11.04 0.42 -0.60
CA ARG A 93 -11.23 0.28 0.85
C ARG A 93 -12.13 -0.91 1.20
N ALA A 94 -13.26 -1.07 0.52
CA ALA A 94 -14.16 -2.19 0.72
C ALA A 94 -13.46 -3.54 0.45
N LYS A 95 -12.63 -3.62 -0.60
CA LYS A 95 -11.85 -4.82 -0.90
C LYS A 95 -10.75 -5.09 0.13
N VAL A 96 -10.08 -4.06 0.64
CA VAL A 96 -9.12 -4.19 1.75
C VAL A 96 -9.81 -4.69 3.01
N ASP A 97 -10.99 -4.15 3.34
CA ASP A 97 -11.76 -4.58 4.52
C ASP A 97 -12.26 -6.03 4.36
N ALA A 98 -12.53 -6.48 3.13
CA ALA A 98 -12.88 -7.88 2.85
C ALA A 98 -11.69 -8.85 2.92
N LEU A 99 -10.44 -8.35 2.93
CA LEU A 99 -9.26 -9.22 3.07
C LEU A 99 -9.18 -9.83 4.48
N PRO A 100 -8.66 -11.07 4.60
CA PRO A 100 -8.24 -11.63 5.88
C PRO A 100 -7.32 -10.69 6.67
N PRO A 101 -7.43 -10.61 8.01
CA PRO A 101 -6.68 -9.65 8.83
C PRO A 101 -5.15 -9.69 8.66
N HIS A 102 -4.58 -10.85 8.32
CA HIS A 102 -3.14 -10.99 8.12
C HIS A 102 -2.64 -10.45 6.76
N LEU A 103 -3.54 -10.27 5.78
CA LEU A 103 -3.21 -9.73 4.45
C LEU A 103 -3.42 -8.21 4.35
N ARG A 104 -4.30 -7.63 5.18
CA ARG A 104 -4.54 -6.17 5.20
C ARG A 104 -3.26 -5.35 5.41
N PRO A 105 -2.35 -5.70 6.35
CA PRO A 105 -1.12 -4.95 6.55
C PRO A 105 -0.19 -4.93 5.33
N GLN A 106 -0.34 -5.87 4.39
CA GLN A 106 0.46 -5.90 3.16
C GLN A 106 0.01 -4.78 2.20
N VAL A 107 -1.31 -4.61 2.03
CA VAL A 107 -1.87 -3.54 1.20
C VAL A 107 -1.75 -2.18 1.88
N GLU A 108 -2.02 -2.10 3.19
CA GLU A 108 -1.99 -0.84 3.94
C GLU A 108 -0.59 -0.24 4.03
N ARG A 109 0.47 -1.06 4.14
CA ARG A 109 1.86 -0.57 4.13
C ARG A 109 2.19 0.15 2.83
N GLN A 110 1.70 -0.35 1.71
CA GLN A 110 1.90 0.26 0.39
C GLN A 110 1.02 1.51 0.22
N GLY A 111 -0.27 1.44 0.53
CA GLY A 111 -1.20 2.58 0.42
C GLY A 111 -0.88 3.75 1.35
N GLY A 112 -0.47 3.47 2.59
CA GLY A 112 -0.06 4.47 3.58
C GLY A 112 1.24 5.20 3.20
N SER A 113 2.02 4.68 2.26
CA SER A 113 3.17 5.39 1.70
C SER A 113 2.76 6.51 0.75
N VAL A 114 1.70 6.29 -0.05
CA VAL A 114 1.27 7.23 -1.11
C VAL A 114 0.75 8.53 -0.52
N PHE A 115 -0.14 8.46 0.48
CA PHE A 115 -0.67 9.66 1.15
C PHE A 115 0.44 10.48 1.82
N ARG A 116 1.38 9.80 2.50
CA ARG A 116 2.52 10.48 3.14
C ARG A 116 3.43 11.17 2.11
N THR A 117 3.70 10.52 0.98
CA THR A 117 4.49 11.11 -0.11
C THR A 117 3.79 12.30 -0.74
N ALA A 118 2.48 12.20 -0.99
CA ALA A 118 1.69 13.32 -1.51
C ALA A 118 1.68 14.53 -0.55
N MET A 119 1.55 14.27 0.75
CA MET A 119 1.59 15.34 1.76
C MET A 119 2.97 16.02 1.80
N ARG A 120 4.07 15.24 1.73
CA ARG A 120 5.42 15.80 1.65
C ARG A 120 5.59 16.68 0.42
N ALA A 121 5.12 16.21 -0.75
CA ALA A 121 5.21 16.98 -1.99
C ALA A 121 4.46 18.32 -1.92
N ARG A 122 3.31 18.39 -1.23
CA ARG A 122 2.56 19.64 -1.00
C ARG A 122 3.29 20.63 -0.09
N ILE A 123 3.90 20.10 0.97
CA ILE A 123 4.73 20.89 1.87
C ILE A 123 5.94 21.42 1.10
N ASP A 124 6.59 20.57 0.32
CA ASP A 124 7.72 20.94 -0.53
C ASP A 124 7.35 22.02 -1.55
N SER A 125 6.23 21.88 -2.26
CA SER A 125 5.80 22.88 -3.24
C SER A 125 5.56 24.25 -2.59
N TYR A 126 5.01 24.30 -1.38
CA TYR A 126 4.84 25.55 -0.63
C TYR A 126 6.18 26.24 -0.27
N PHE A 127 7.15 25.48 0.24
CA PHE A 127 8.44 26.06 0.64
C PHE A 127 9.35 26.39 -0.54
N THR A 128 9.23 25.65 -1.65
CA THR A 128 9.97 25.90 -2.90
C THR A 128 9.35 27.03 -3.73
N ALA A 129 8.05 27.32 -3.55
CA ALA A 129 7.42 28.45 -4.21
C ALA A 129 8.04 29.79 -3.77
N PRO A 130 8.27 30.74 -4.71
CA PRO A 130 8.64 32.11 -4.37
C PRO A 130 7.66 32.72 -3.35
N PRO A 131 8.10 33.56 -2.39
CA PRO A 131 7.24 34.11 -1.34
C PRO A 131 5.95 34.73 -1.85
N GLU A 132 6.01 35.39 -3.01
CA GLU A 132 4.90 36.08 -3.67
C GLU A 132 3.87 35.09 -4.23
N LYS A 133 4.29 33.88 -4.58
CA LYS A 133 3.46 32.81 -5.15
C LYS A 133 2.92 31.84 -4.11
N ARG A 134 3.40 31.89 -2.86
CA ARG A 134 2.96 30.97 -1.79
C ARG A 134 1.45 31.03 -1.55
N LYS A 135 0.84 32.21 -1.61
CA LYS A 135 -0.61 32.36 -1.45
C LYS A 135 -1.39 31.62 -2.55
N ALA A 136 -0.97 31.79 -3.80
CA ALA A 136 -1.58 31.11 -4.94
C ALA A 136 -1.39 29.58 -4.87
N GLU A 137 -0.25 29.12 -4.37
CA GLU A 137 0.00 27.69 -4.14
C GLU A 137 -0.92 27.12 -3.04
N LEU A 138 -1.08 27.83 -1.91
CA LEU A 138 -2.04 27.46 -0.87
C LEU A 138 -3.47 27.44 -1.42
N ASP A 139 -3.85 28.42 -2.24
CA ASP A 139 -5.19 28.47 -2.86
C ASP A 139 -5.45 27.25 -3.74
N ARG A 140 -4.49 26.92 -4.61
CA ARG A 140 -4.57 25.72 -5.45
C ARG A 140 -4.74 24.45 -4.62
N GLN A 141 -3.95 24.31 -3.56
CA GLN A 141 -4.02 23.12 -2.69
C GLN A 141 -5.36 23.04 -1.94
N ILE A 142 -5.86 24.17 -1.44
CA ILE A 142 -7.18 24.26 -0.81
C ILE A 142 -8.28 23.89 -1.80
N ASP A 143 -8.24 24.39 -3.04
CA ASP A 143 -9.25 24.08 -4.05
C ASP A 143 -9.31 22.59 -4.38
N GLN A 144 -8.14 21.96 -4.50
CA GLN A 144 -8.04 20.50 -4.69
C GLN A 144 -8.62 19.73 -3.50
N GLU A 145 -8.33 20.17 -2.28
CA GLU A 145 -8.87 19.55 -1.07
C GLU A 145 -10.38 19.73 -0.95
N GLU A 146 -10.90 20.92 -1.25
CA GLU A 146 -12.32 21.23 -1.21
C GLU A 146 -13.10 20.43 -2.24
N MET A 147 -12.53 20.26 -3.45
CA MET A 147 -13.12 19.40 -4.47
C MET A 147 -13.16 17.94 -4.01
N MET A 148 -12.07 17.42 -3.45
CA MET A 148 -12.04 16.07 -2.91
C MET A 148 -13.02 15.92 -1.73
N ARG A 149 -13.10 16.90 -0.82
CA ARG A 149 -14.04 16.89 0.30
C ARG A 149 -15.47 16.80 -0.21
N LYS A 150 -15.86 17.65 -1.16
CA LYS A 150 -17.20 17.63 -1.76
C LYS A 150 -17.49 16.30 -2.47
N ALA A 151 -16.51 15.74 -3.18
CA ALA A 151 -16.66 14.45 -3.83
C ALA A 151 -16.80 13.30 -2.83
N PHE A 152 -16.07 13.33 -1.71
CA PHE A 152 -16.23 12.40 -0.60
C PHE A 152 -17.58 12.54 0.11
N GLU A 153 -18.03 13.76 0.35
CA GLU A 153 -19.35 14.05 0.92
C GLU A 153 -20.47 13.55 -0.01
N ALA A 154 -20.37 13.82 -1.31
CA ALA A 154 -21.32 13.31 -2.30
C ALA A 154 -21.32 11.78 -2.36
N GLY A 155 -20.14 11.15 -2.42
CA GLY A 155 -20.01 9.70 -2.40
C GLY A 155 -20.55 9.07 -1.11
N ARG A 156 -20.32 9.70 0.04
CA ARG A 156 -20.87 9.25 1.33
C ARG A 156 -22.39 9.43 1.39
N ALA A 157 -22.93 10.52 0.87
CA ALA A 157 -24.36 10.75 0.80
C ALA A 157 -25.05 9.68 -0.07
N VAL A 158 -24.49 9.36 -1.24
CA VAL A 158 -24.99 8.29 -2.12
C VAL A 158 -24.89 6.93 -1.44
N ALA A 159 -23.76 6.58 -0.83
CA ALA A 159 -23.60 5.32 -0.10
C ALA A 159 -24.55 5.21 1.10
N GLY A 160 -24.77 6.32 1.82
CA GLY A 160 -25.71 6.39 2.94
C GLY A 160 -27.18 6.27 2.51
N MET A 161 -27.52 6.75 1.30
CA MET A 161 -28.89 6.69 0.75
C MET A 161 -29.27 5.29 0.24
N PHE A 162 -28.30 4.48 -0.18
CA PHE A 162 -28.53 3.09 -0.66
C PHE A 162 -28.30 2.03 0.43
N GLY A 163 -28.33 2.39 1.71
CA GLY A 163 -28.25 1.42 2.81
C GLY A 163 -26.84 0.97 3.17
N GLY A 164 -25.80 1.75 2.84
CA GLY A 164 -24.44 1.61 3.38
C GLY A 164 -24.33 2.09 4.83
N GLY A 165 -25.24 1.63 5.68
CA GLY A 165 -25.13 1.79 7.13
C GLY A 165 -24.13 0.78 7.67
N GLN A 166 -22.98 1.28 8.13
CA GLN A 166 -22.32 0.77 9.33
C GLN A 166 -22.23 -0.76 9.46
N SER A 167 -21.30 -1.39 8.72
CA SER A 167 -20.77 -2.70 9.10
C SER A 167 -19.87 -2.55 10.32
N GLY A 168 -20.49 -2.43 11.49
CA GLY A 168 -19.78 -2.21 12.75
C GLY A 168 -20.68 -2.33 13.97
N GLY A 169 -21.17 -3.56 14.21
CA GLY A 169 -21.56 -4.07 15.52
C GLY A 169 -22.79 -3.45 16.17
N GLN A 170 -23.95 -4.07 15.96
CA GLN A 170 -25.08 -3.95 16.90
C GLN A 170 -25.66 -5.35 17.13
N GLN A 171 -25.04 -6.03 18.10
CA GLN A 171 -25.66 -7.14 18.81
C GLN A 171 -26.49 -6.53 19.95
N ALA A 172 -27.79 -6.77 19.89
CA ALA A 172 -28.79 -6.79 20.96
C ALA A 172 -28.59 -5.89 22.19
N SER A 173 -29.47 -4.90 22.38
CA SER A 173 -30.07 -4.64 23.69
C SER A 173 -31.39 -3.89 23.53
N GLN A 174 -32.47 -4.63 23.72
CA GLN A 174 -33.84 -4.16 23.76
C GLN A 174 -34.17 -3.66 25.17
N GLY A 175 -34.69 -2.43 25.27
CA GLY A 175 -35.62 -2.01 26.33
C GLY A 175 -35.04 -1.34 27.57
N GLY A 176 -35.54 -0.12 27.87
CA GLY A 176 -35.43 0.50 29.19
C GLY A 176 -35.45 2.03 29.16
N ALA A 177 -36.62 2.62 29.40
CA ALA A 177 -36.84 4.07 29.50
C ALA A 177 -36.32 4.64 30.84
N ALA A 178 -35.71 5.84 30.83
CA ALA A 178 -35.81 6.86 31.89
C ALA A 178 -35.03 8.16 31.53
N GLN A 179 -35.80 9.23 31.29
CA GLN A 179 -35.73 10.57 31.91
C GLN A 179 -34.36 11.17 32.34
N GLY A 180 -34.05 12.37 31.81
CA GLY A 180 -33.47 13.48 32.61
C GLY A 180 -32.09 14.03 32.20
N GLY A 181 -32.10 15.20 31.54
CA GLY A 181 -31.18 16.35 31.63
C GLY A 181 -29.67 16.18 31.83
N ALA A 182 -28.88 16.64 30.85
CA ALA A 182 -27.79 17.63 31.00
C ALA A 182 -26.98 17.76 29.71
N ALA A 183 -26.53 18.99 29.42
CA ALA A 183 -25.73 19.36 28.27
C ALA A 183 -24.30 18.76 28.30
N GLN A 184 -23.65 18.86 27.13
CA GLN A 184 -22.20 18.83 26.89
C GLN A 184 -21.62 17.50 26.37
N GLY A 185 -21.00 17.61 25.19
CA GLY A 185 -20.12 16.59 24.62
C GLY A 185 -20.70 15.93 23.37
N GLY A 186 -20.67 16.64 22.24
CA GLY A 186 -20.87 16.04 20.93
C GLY A 186 -19.80 14.96 20.69
N GLN A 187 -20.13 13.73 21.07
CA GLN A 187 -19.35 12.55 20.75
C GLN A 187 -19.57 12.25 19.27
N GLN A 188 -18.73 12.87 18.44
CA GLN A 188 -18.65 12.55 17.02
C GLN A 188 -18.09 11.13 16.88
N ALA A 189 -19.01 10.21 16.63
CA ALA A 189 -18.77 8.83 16.32
C ALA A 189 -17.83 8.69 15.12
N GLY A 190 -16.60 8.27 15.39
CA GLY A 190 -15.96 7.14 14.70
C GLY A 190 -15.79 7.20 13.19
N GLY A 191 -15.34 8.33 12.65
CA GLY A 191 -14.64 8.34 11.37
C GLY A 191 -13.14 8.23 11.62
N SER A 192 -12.54 7.05 11.45
CA SER A 192 -11.07 6.92 11.46
C SER A 192 -10.48 7.87 10.42
N ARG A 193 -9.98 9.02 10.88
CA ARG A 193 -9.22 9.95 10.06
C ARG A 193 -7.98 9.20 9.55
N PRO A 194 -7.74 9.14 8.23
CA PRO A 194 -6.52 8.55 7.70
C PRO A 194 -5.31 9.25 8.34
N GLY A 195 -4.51 8.51 9.11
CA GLY A 195 -3.31 9.06 9.78
C GLY A 195 -3.51 9.65 11.19
N GLY A 196 -4.67 9.48 11.82
CA GLY A 196 -4.85 9.80 13.24
C GLY A 196 -4.24 8.74 14.17
N PRO A 197 -3.95 9.08 15.45
CA PRO A 197 -3.57 8.08 16.44
C PRO A 197 -4.67 7.01 16.57
N PRO A 198 -4.31 5.73 16.81
CA PRO A 198 -5.30 4.66 16.94
C PRO A 198 -6.33 5.00 18.03
N GLN A 199 -7.60 5.12 17.64
CA GLN A 199 -8.72 5.25 18.57
C GLN A 199 -9.00 3.87 19.17
N GLY A 200 -8.88 3.74 20.50
CA GLY A 200 -9.17 2.51 21.22
C GLY A 200 -7.97 1.67 21.70
N GLY A 201 -6.73 2.15 21.53
CA GLY A 201 -5.53 1.50 22.07
C GLY A 201 -5.19 1.91 23.51
N SER A 202 -4.30 1.15 24.16
CA SER A 202 -3.71 1.50 25.46
C SER A 202 -2.91 2.81 25.38
N GLU A 203 -2.57 3.42 26.52
CA GLU A 203 -1.63 4.55 26.55
C GLU A 203 -0.29 4.19 25.90
N GLU A 204 0.13 2.94 26.06
CA GLU A 204 1.35 2.42 25.47
C GLU A 204 1.27 2.40 23.93
N ASP A 205 0.14 1.98 23.36
CA ASP A 205 -0.09 2.02 21.90
C ASP A 205 -0.01 3.44 21.35
N ARG A 206 -0.62 4.39 22.06
CA ARG A 206 -0.56 5.81 21.70
C ARG A 206 0.88 6.33 21.77
N ASN A 207 1.63 5.95 22.80
CA ASN A 207 3.02 6.34 22.96
C ASN A 207 3.92 5.72 21.88
N ARG A 208 3.74 4.43 21.54
CA ARG A 208 4.44 3.77 20.44
C ARG A 208 4.15 4.44 19.11
N TRP A 209 2.90 4.79 18.84
CA TRP A 209 2.53 5.52 17.63
C TRP A 209 3.23 6.89 17.56
N ARG A 210 3.17 7.69 18.63
CA ARG A 210 3.86 9.00 18.68
C ARG A 210 5.36 8.84 18.50
N LYS A 211 5.98 7.86 19.16
CA LYS A 211 7.40 7.56 19.03
C LYS A 211 7.75 7.18 17.59
N SER A 212 6.96 6.30 16.95
CA SER A 212 7.19 5.92 15.55
C SER A 212 7.10 7.10 14.59
N MET A 213 6.23 8.08 14.88
CA MET A 213 6.13 9.32 14.11
C MET A 213 7.35 10.23 14.33
N ILE A 214 7.82 10.35 15.57
CA ILE A 214 9.01 11.15 15.91
C ILE A 214 10.27 10.53 15.30
N ASP A 215 10.42 9.21 15.39
CA ASP A 215 11.59 8.49 14.87
C ASP A 215 11.64 8.50 13.33
N SER A 216 10.48 8.57 12.67
CA SER A 216 10.38 8.59 11.20
C SER A 216 10.38 9.99 10.58
N THR A 217 10.50 11.06 11.38
CA THR A 217 10.53 12.45 10.92
C THR A 217 11.71 13.21 11.53
N THR A 218 12.38 14.07 10.75
CA THR A 218 13.42 14.94 11.31
C THR A 218 12.81 16.16 12.02
N PRO A 219 13.53 16.84 12.93
CA PRO A 219 13.08 18.09 13.52
C PRO A 219 12.67 19.14 12.47
N GLU A 220 13.44 19.26 11.39
CA GLU A 220 13.20 20.21 10.30
C GLU A 220 11.93 19.85 9.52
N GLN A 221 11.71 18.57 9.25
CA GLN A 221 10.47 18.11 8.60
C GLN A 221 9.24 18.42 9.46
N ARG A 222 9.33 18.24 10.78
CA ARG A 222 8.25 18.59 11.71
C ARG A 222 8.00 20.10 11.74
N ALA A 223 9.04 20.92 11.79
CA ALA A 223 8.91 22.38 11.75
C ALA A 223 8.23 22.84 10.45
N ARG A 224 8.68 22.32 9.30
CA ARG A 224 8.06 22.60 7.99
C ARG A 224 6.59 22.20 7.95
N TYR A 225 6.24 21.04 8.49
CA TYR A 225 4.84 20.60 8.58
C TYR A 225 3.99 21.55 9.43
N VAL A 226 4.49 21.98 10.60
CA VAL A 226 3.77 22.90 11.50
C VAL A 226 3.55 24.25 10.84
N GLU A 227 4.60 24.84 10.24
CA GLU A 227 4.51 26.12 9.54
C GLU A 227 3.57 26.04 8.32
N TYR A 228 3.68 24.97 7.52
CA TYR A 228 2.76 24.73 6.40
C TYR A 228 1.31 24.62 6.87
N ARG A 229 1.06 23.86 7.95
CA ARG A 229 -0.29 23.68 8.51
C ARG A 229 -0.85 25.01 9.01
N ARG A 230 -0.05 25.80 9.73
CA ARG A 230 -0.44 27.14 10.16
C ARG A 230 -0.83 28.01 8.97
N ALA A 231 0.01 28.07 7.93
CA ALA A 231 -0.25 28.88 6.75
C ALA A 231 -1.50 28.42 5.98
N MET A 232 -1.74 27.11 5.90
CA MET A 232 -2.97 26.54 5.34
C MET A 232 -4.20 26.95 6.14
N ASP A 233 -4.16 26.82 7.48
CA ASP A 233 -5.28 27.18 8.34
C ASP A 233 -5.61 28.69 8.26
N GLU A 234 -4.59 29.55 8.31
CA GLU A 234 -4.75 31.00 8.11
C GLU A 234 -5.37 31.32 6.74
N ARG A 235 -4.92 30.63 5.68
CA ARG A 235 -5.46 30.87 4.33
C ARG A 235 -6.89 30.37 4.17
N ARG A 236 -7.25 29.24 4.79
CA ARG A 236 -8.63 28.75 4.83
C ARG A 236 -9.53 29.71 5.57
N GLU A 237 -9.09 30.25 6.70
CA GLU A 237 -9.84 31.24 7.48
C GLU A 237 -10.09 32.52 6.67
N GLN A 238 -9.07 33.04 5.97
CA GLN A 238 -9.23 34.17 5.04
C GLN A 238 -10.25 33.92 3.93
N ARG A 239 -10.47 32.64 3.57
CA ARG A 239 -11.44 32.20 2.56
C ARG A 239 -12.80 31.80 3.15
N GLY A 240 -13.00 31.93 4.46
CA GLY A 240 -14.22 31.50 5.14
C GLY A 240 -14.42 29.98 5.16
N LEU A 241 -13.34 29.21 5.01
CA LEU A 241 -13.36 27.75 5.04
C LEU A 241 -13.00 27.21 6.44
N PRO A 242 -13.53 26.05 6.85
CA PRO A 242 -13.19 25.45 8.13
C PRO A 242 -11.70 25.06 8.19
N THR A 243 -11.11 25.24 9.38
CA THR A 243 -9.71 24.90 9.68
C THR A 243 -9.57 23.43 10.10
N TRP A 244 -8.36 22.89 9.99
CA TRP A 244 -8.12 21.50 10.35
C TRP A 244 -8.06 21.31 11.87
N GLY A 245 -9.21 21.05 12.49
CA GLY A 245 -9.30 20.66 13.91
C GLY A 245 -10.20 21.53 14.79
N ARG A 246 -11.03 22.40 14.20
CA ARG A 246 -12.16 23.04 14.89
C ARG A 246 -13.48 22.57 14.31
#